data_AF-A0A2E3EQS6-F1
#
_entry.id   AF-A0A2E3EQS6-F1
#
_cell.length_a   1.000
_cell.length_b   1.000
_cell.length_c   1.000
_cell.angle_alpha   90.00
_cell.angle_beta   90.00
_cell.angle_gamma   90.00
#
_symmetry.space_group_name_H-M   'P 1'
#
loop_
_entity.id
_entity.type
_entity.pdbx_description
1 polymer ?
#
loop_
_entity_poly.entity_id
_entity_poly.type
_entity_poly.pdbx_seq_one_letter_code
_entity_poly.pdbx_strand_id
1 'polypeptide(L)'
;MDALITAAARALAAGDLLGALNRVSLRDDPPALALRGIVMARLGEFGRARDLLARAGRGFGRGNPAARARCTLADAEIALVLRDIAWPQGLLDRTRAVLETAGDHANAAHARIIEARRLLLIGQPGAAGDAIAGLDPGRIPPALAAGLHLTRAGIAAR
;
A
#
# COMPACT_ATOMS: atom_id res chain seq x y z
N MET A 1 10.50 -15.09 12.79
CA MET A 1 9.77 -14.80 11.54
C MET A 1 9.98 -15.98 10.60
N ASP A 2 8.92 -16.45 9.94
CA ASP A 2 9.00 -17.62 9.03
C ASP A 2 9.94 -17.32 7.85
N ALA A 3 10.97 -18.16 7.66
CA ALA A 3 12.02 -17.97 6.67
C ALA A 3 11.47 -17.92 5.23
N LEU A 4 10.39 -18.66 4.93
CA LEU A 4 9.76 -18.66 3.61
C LEU A 4 9.07 -17.34 3.33
N ILE A 5 8.35 -16.79 4.31
CA ILE A 5 7.70 -15.49 4.19
C ILE A 5 8.74 -14.39 3.97
N THR A 6 9.84 -14.41 4.71
CA THR A 6 10.93 -13.44 4.52
C THR A 6 11.56 -13.57 3.13
N ALA A 7 11.80 -14.79 2.65
CA ALA A 7 12.35 -15.01 1.31
C ALA A 7 11.39 -14.55 0.21
N ALA A 8 10.09 -14.81 0.36
CA ALA A 8 9.07 -14.36 -0.59
C ALA A 8 8.95 -12.83 -0.62
N ALA A 9 8.97 -12.17 0.54
CA ALA A 9 8.96 -10.71 0.63
C ALA A 9 10.19 -10.08 -0.04
N ARG A 10 11.38 -10.68 0.12
CA ARG A 10 12.60 -10.23 -0.57
C ARG A 10 12.50 -10.41 -2.09
N ALA A 11 12.02 -11.56 -2.56
CA ALA A 11 11.81 -11.81 -3.99
C ALA A 11 10.85 -10.75 -4.59
N LEU A 12 9.73 -10.49 -3.91
CA LEU A 12 8.77 -9.46 -4.31
C LEU A 12 9.40 -8.06 -4.35
N ALA A 13 10.19 -7.69 -3.34
CA ALA A 13 10.87 -6.41 -3.31
C ALA A 13 11.91 -6.25 -4.45
N ALA A 14 12.49 -7.35 -4.92
CA ALA A 14 13.39 -7.37 -6.08
C ALA A 14 12.66 -7.44 -7.43
N GLY A 15 11.31 -7.51 -7.45
CA GLY A 15 10.50 -7.64 -8.65
C GLY A 15 10.33 -9.08 -9.16
N ASP A 16 10.85 -10.08 -8.45
CA ASP A 16 10.68 -11.50 -8.77
C ASP A 16 9.31 -12.01 -8.27
N LEU A 17 8.27 -11.71 -9.05
CA LEU A 17 6.89 -12.09 -8.75
C LEU A 17 6.68 -13.60 -8.72
N LEU A 18 7.26 -14.33 -9.68
CA LEU A 18 7.12 -15.79 -9.77
C LEU A 18 7.87 -16.49 -8.63
N GLY A 19 9.08 -16.06 -8.31
CA GLY A 19 9.80 -16.58 -7.17
C GLY A 19 9.13 -16.25 -5.84
N ALA A 20 8.48 -15.09 -5.71
CA ALA A 20 7.64 -14.82 -4.54
C ALA A 20 6.48 -15.82 -4.46
N LEU A 21 5.73 -16.03 -5.55
CA LEU A 21 4.61 -16.98 -5.59
C LEU A 21 5.03 -18.42 -5.30
N ASN A 22 6.12 -18.90 -5.87
CA ASN A 22 6.61 -20.27 -5.65
C ASN A 22 6.86 -20.58 -4.16
N ARG A 23 7.15 -19.56 -3.35
CA ARG A 23 7.41 -19.70 -1.92
C ARG A 23 6.15 -19.67 -1.05
N VAL A 24 5.03 -19.12 -1.54
CA VAL A 24 3.81 -18.90 -0.74
C VAL A 24 2.52 -19.43 -1.37
N SER A 25 2.57 -20.00 -2.57
CA SER A 25 1.40 -20.40 -3.37
C SER A 25 0.46 -21.35 -2.62
N LEU A 26 1.02 -22.32 -1.89
CA LEU A 26 0.29 -23.36 -1.16
C LEU A 26 -0.08 -22.98 0.29
N ARG A 27 0.17 -21.74 0.71
CA ARG A 27 0.00 -21.30 2.09
C ARG A 27 -1.17 -20.35 2.25
N ASP A 28 -2.02 -20.62 3.24
CA ASP A 28 -3.20 -19.81 3.55
C ASP A 28 -3.08 -19.01 4.86
N ASP A 29 -1.90 -18.95 5.46
CA ASP A 29 -1.65 -18.04 6.57
C ASP A 29 -1.71 -16.56 6.14
N PRO A 30 -1.99 -15.62 7.06
CA PRO A 30 -2.22 -14.22 6.71
C PRO A 30 -1.03 -13.54 5.99
N PRO A 31 0.24 -13.72 6.43
CA PRO A 31 1.40 -13.24 5.66
C PRO A 31 1.47 -13.76 4.23
N ALA A 32 1.26 -15.07 4.01
CA ALA A 32 1.26 -15.66 2.68
C ALA A 32 0.14 -15.11 1.79
N LEU A 33 -1.07 -14.97 2.35
CA LEU A 33 -2.21 -14.33 1.66
C LEU A 33 -1.88 -12.89 1.24
N ALA A 34 -1.28 -12.09 2.12
CA ALA A 34 -0.93 -10.71 1.82
C ALA A 34 0.09 -10.62 0.68
N LEU A 35 1.15 -11.43 0.71
CA LEU A 35 2.16 -11.47 -0.34
C LEU A 35 1.57 -11.91 -1.69
N ARG A 36 0.73 -12.96 -1.71
CA ARG A 36 0.02 -13.38 -2.92
C ARG A 36 -0.87 -12.26 -3.45
N GLY A 37 -1.60 -11.56 -2.58
CA GLY A 37 -2.45 -10.43 -2.95
C GLY A 37 -1.65 -9.32 -3.66
N ILE A 38 -0.50 -8.93 -3.11
CA ILE A 38 0.37 -7.92 -3.75
C ILE A 38 0.88 -8.42 -5.09
N VAL A 39 1.31 -9.68 -5.20
CA VAL A 39 1.74 -10.22 -6.51
C VAL A 39 0.61 -10.20 -7.53
N MET A 40 -0.61 -10.62 -7.15
CA MET A 40 -1.77 -10.60 -8.05
C MET A 40 -2.06 -9.17 -8.53
N ALA A 41 -1.95 -8.16 -7.66
CA ALA A 41 -2.12 -6.76 -8.06
C ALA A 41 -1.07 -6.31 -9.09
N ARG A 42 0.19 -6.77 -8.94
CA ARG A 42 1.27 -6.48 -9.90
C ARG A 42 1.08 -7.17 -11.25
N LEU A 43 0.34 -8.27 -11.29
CA LEU A 43 -0.03 -8.98 -12.52
C LEU A 43 -1.32 -8.44 -13.17
N GLY A 44 -1.98 -7.45 -12.56
CA GLY A 44 -3.25 -6.89 -13.05
C GLY A 44 -4.50 -7.65 -12.58
N GLU A 45 -4.35 -8.68 -11.75
CA GLU A 45 -5.43 -9.49 -11.20
C GLU A 45 -6.06 -8.82 -9.96
N PHE A 46 -6.64 -7.63 -10.15
CA PHE A 46 -7.06 -6.76 -9.05
C PHE A 46 -8.17 -7.36 -8.17
N GLY A 47 -9.19 -8.00 -8.75
CA GLY A 47 -10.28 -8.62 -7.97
C GLY A 47 -9.73 -9.67 -7.00
N ARG A 48 -8.90 -10.59 -7.52
CA ARG A 48 -8.24 -11.62 -6.72
C ARG A 48 -7.28 -11.03 -5.69
N ALA A 49 -6.57 -9.96 -6.03
CA ALA A 49 -5.68 -9.27 -5.10
C ALA A 49 -6.45 -8.72 -3.89
N ARG A 50 -7.56 -8.02 -4.11
CA ARG A 50 -8.39 -7.45 -3.04
C ARG A 50 -8.95 -8.55 -2.12
N ASP A 51 -9.43 -9.65 -2.68
CA ASP A 51 -9.93 -10.80 -1.91
C ASP A 51 -8.86 -11.40 -0.99
N LEU A 52 -7.65 -11.59 -1.51
CA LEU A 52 -6.51 -12.12 -0.76
C LEU A 52 -6.08 -11.15 0.35
N LEU A 53 -5.99 -9.85 0.06
CA LEU A 53 -5.66 -8.81 1.04
C LEU A 53 -6.72 -8.69 2.14
N ALA A 54 -8.01 -8.78 1.78
CA ALA A 54 -9.10 -8.75 2.75
C ALA A 54 -9.07 -9.97 3.68
N ARG A 55 -8.82 -11.17 3.14
CA ARG A 55 -8.63 -12.40 3.92
C ARG A 55 -7.41 -12.30 4.84
N ALA A 56 -6.28 -11.80 4.33
CA ALA A 56 -5.08 -11.56 5.14
C ALA A 56 -5.35 -10.59 6.29
N GLY A 57 -5.99 -9.45 6.00
CA GLY A 57 -6.35 -8.44 7.00
C GLY A 57 -7.25 -8.99 8.11
N ARG A 58 -8.20 -9.87 7.78
CA ARG A 58 -9.01 -10.58 8.79
C ARG A 58 -8.15 -11.58 9.60
N GLY A 59 -7.30 -12.33 8.93
CA GLY A 59 -6.46 -13.35 9.54
C GLY A 59 -5.38 -12.82 10.50
N PHE A 60 -4.86 -11.60 10.29
CA PHE A 60 -3.94 -10.96 11.23
C PHE A 60 -4.58 -10.61 12.59
N GLY A 61 -5.91 -10.46 12.64
CA GLY A 61 -6.65 -10.18 13.86
C GLY A 61 -6.21 -8.90 14.59
N ARG A 62 -6.58 -8.77 15.86
CA ARG A 62 -6.20 -7.60 16.69
C ARG A 62 -4.74 -7.59 17.12
N GLY A 63 -4.06 -8.75 17.06
CA GLY A 63 -2.68 -8.92 17.53
C GLY A 63 -1.61 -8.33 16.61
N ASN A 64 -1.94 -8.00 15.35
CA ASN A 64 -0.99 -7.38 14.43
C ASN A 64 -1.61 -6.19 13.66
N PRO A 65 -1.81 -5.04 14.33
CA PRO A 65 -2.44 -3.87 13.73
C PRO A 65 -1.64 -3.30 12.56
N ALA A 66 -0.30 -3.35 12.61
CA ALA A 66 0.57 -2.88 11.54
C ALA A 66 0.39 -3.70 10.24
N ALA A 67 0.35 -5.03 10.34
CA ALA A 67 0.12 -5.89 9.18
C ALA A 67 -1.27 -5.65 8.55
N ARG A 68 -2.30 -5.43 9.38
CA ARG A 68 -3.63 -5.05 8.89
C ARG A 68 -3.62 -3.71 8.17
N ALA A 69 -2.95 -2.71 8.73
CA ALA A 69 -2.82 -1.40 8.10
C ALA A 69 -2.12 -1.49 6.74
N ARG A 70 -1.10 -2.35 6.59
CA ARG A 70 -0.47 -2.62 5.28
C ARG A 70 -1.43 -3.24 4.28
N CYS A 71 -2.29 -4.18 4.70
CA CYS A 71 -3.32 -4.75 3.82
C CYS A 71 -4.33 -3.68 3.38
N THR A 72 -4.78 -2.81 4.30
CA THR A 72 -5.69 -1.70 3.99
C THR A 72 -5.04 -0.70 3.02
N LEU A 73 -3.76 -0.39 3.24
CA LEU A 73 -3.00 0.49 2.35
C LEU A 73 -2.89 -0.08 0.93
N ALA A 74 -2.57 -1.37 0.81
CA ALA A 74 -2.50 -2.04 -0.48
C ALA A 74 -3.86 -2.10 -1.19
N ASP A 75 -4.95 -2.35 -0.45
CA ASP A 75 -6.32 -2.31 -1.02
C ASP A 75 -6.69 -0.90 -1.52
N ALA A 76 -6.33 0.15 -0.76
CA ALA A 76 -6.56 1.53 -1.16
C ALA A 76 -5.75 1.92 -2.42
N GLU A 77 -4.51 1.42 -2.56
CA GLU A 77 -3.73 1.62 -3.77
C GLU A 77 -4.40 0.96 -4.99
N ILE A 78 -4.89 -0.28 -4.84
CA ILE A 78 -5.64 -0.96 -5.90
C ILE A 78 -6.92 -0.20 -6.26
N ALA A 79 -7.68 0.25 -5.25
CA ALA A 79 -8.90 1.01 -5.45
C ALA A 79 -8.62 2.32 -6.22
N LEU A 80 -7.51 3.01 -5.90
CA LEU A 80 -7.09 4.20 -6.63
C LEU A 80 -6.79 3.90 -8.11
N VAL A 81 -6.09 2.79 -8.40
CA VAL A 81 -5.82 2.34 -9.77
C VAL A 81 -7.12 2.07 -10.53
N LEU A 82 -8.09 1.45 -9.88
CA LEU A 82 -9.42 1.18 -10.43
C LEU A 82 -10.33 2.43 -10.49
N ARG A 83 -9.86 3.58 -9.99
CA ARG A 83 -10.66 4.81 -9.80
C ARG A 83 -11.90 4.62 -8.92
N ASP A 84 -11.89 3.60 -8.07
CA ASP A 84 -12.82 3.44 -6.96
C ASP A 84 -12.36 4.36 -5.84
N ILE A 85 -12.93 5.56 -5.76
CA ILE A 85 -12.49 6.67 -4.89
C ILE A 85 -13.49 7.00 -3.76
N ALA A 86 -14.56 6.21 -3.65
CA ALA A 86 -15.62 6.36 -2.65
C ALA A 86 -15.22 5.73 -1.29
N TRP A 87 -14.07 6.15 -0.77
CA TRP A 87 -13.54 5.60 0.48
C TRP A 87 -14.17 6.24 1.71
N PRO A 88 -14.28 5.51 2.82
CA PRO A 88 -14.61 6.09 4.11
C PRO A 88 -13.67 7.25 4.44
N GLN A 89 -14.23 8.38 4.89
CA GLN A 89 -13.43 9.53 5.34
C GLN A 89 -12.44 9.11 6.43
N GLY A 90 -11.22 9.65 6.36
CA GLY A 90 -10.14 9.35 7.30
C GLY A 90 -9.66 7.89 7.29
N LEU A 91 -9.98 7.08 6.26
CA LEU A 91 -9.46 5.72 6.13
C LEU A 91 -7.91 5.73 6.10
N LEU A 92 -7.32 6.55 5.22
CA LEU A 92 -5.87 6.64 5.07
C LEU A 92 -5.20 7.34 6.25
N ASP A 93 -5.85 8.31 6.90
CA ASP A 93 -5.33 8.94 8.10
C ASP A 93 -5.20 7.95 9.27
N ARG A 94 -6.24 7.15 9.51
CA ARG A 94 -6.21 6.09 10.54
C ARG A 94 -5.16 5.03 10.21
N THR A 95 -5.08 4.64 8.94
CA THR A 95 -4.09 3.66 8.47
C THR A 95 -2.67 4.19 8.67
N ARG A 96 -2.42 5.45 8.31
CA ARG A 96 -1.15 6.16 8.52
C ARG A 96 -0.77 6.19 10.01
N ALA A 97 -1.68 6.61 10.89
CA ALA A 97 -1.39 6.71 12.32
C ALA A 97 -0.94 5.36 12.93
N VAL A 98 -1.58 4.25 12.51
CA VAL A 98 -1.19 2.90 12.93
C VAL A 98 0.21 2.54 12.43
N LEU A 99 0.52 2.87 11.17
CA LEU A 99 1.83 2.61 10.58
C LEU A 99 2.94 3.44 11.22
N GLU A 100 2.69 4.71 11.51
CA GLU A 100 3.62 5.60 12.21
C GLU A 100 3.92 5.10 13.62
N THR A 101 2.87 4.72 14.37
CA THR A 101 3.03 4.13 15.72
C THR A 101 3.86 2.85 15.69
N ALA A 102 3.78 2.08 14.60
CA ALA A 102 4.56 0.87 14.40
C ALA A 102 5.97 1.13 13.84
N GLY A 103 6.38 2.38 13.62
CA GLY A 103 7.67 2.75 13.03
C GLY A 103 7.78 2.48 11.52
N ASP A 104 6.66 2.19 10.85
CA ASP A 104 6.61 1.91 9.41
C ASP A 104 6.43 3.21 8.60
N HIS A 105 7.45 4.07 8.67
CA HIS A 105 7.42 5.39 8.07
C HIS A 105 7.29 5.37 6.54
N ALA A 106 7.81 4.33 5.89
CA ALA A 106 7.70 4.18 4.43
C ALA A 106 6.24 4.00 3.99
N ASN A 107 5.49 3.09 4.65
CA ASN A 107 4.09 2.90 4.34
C ASN A 107 3.20 4.07 4.82
N ALA A 108 3.59 4.75 5.91
CA ALA A 108 2.93 5.97 6.34
C ALA A 108 3.05 7.11 5.29
N ALA A 109 4.23 7.30 4.71
CA ALA A 109 4.42 8.24 3.61
C ALA A 109 3.63 7.81 2.35
N HIS A 110 3.57 6.51 2.08
CA HIS A 110 2.79 5.98 0.96
C HIS A 110 1.29 6.28 1.12
N ALA A 111 0.72 6.14 2.32
CA ALA A 111 -0.67 6.53 2.60
C ALA A 111 -0.95 8.00 2.24
N ARG A 112 -0.03 8.91 2.59
CA ARG A 112 -0.13 10.34 2.25
C ARG A 112 -0.11 10.58 0.73
N ILE A 113 0.75 9.85 0.01
CA ILE A 113 0.84 9.94 -1.45
C ILE A 113 -0.45 9.42 -2.12
N ILE A 114 -1.00 8.30 -1.64
CA ILE A 114 -2.27 7.75 -2.16
C ILE A 114 -3.42 8.74 -1.92
N GLU A 115 -3.51 9.32 -0.73
CA GLU A 115 -4.56 10.31 -0.43
C GLU A 115 -4.45 11.55 -1.32
N ALA A 116 -3.24 12.10 -1.49
CA ALA A 116 -3.04 13.24 -2.38
C ALA A 116 -3.40 12.93 -3.84
N ARG A 117 -3.10 11.72 -4.33
CA ARG A 117 -3.52 11.30 -5.67
C ARG A 117 -5.04 11.18 -5.78
N ARG A 118 -5.72 10.68 -4.75
CA ARG A 118 -7.19 10.67 -4.70
C ARG A 118 -7.76 12.09 -4.70
N LEU A 119 -7.21 13.00 -3.88
CA LEU A 119 -7.63 14.39 -3.80
C LEU A 119 -7.49 15.11 -5.16
N LEU A 120 -6.41 14.84 -5.91
CA LEU A 120 -6.27 15.31 -7.28
C LEU A 120 -7.36 14.80 -8.23
N LEU A 121 -7.76 13.54 -8.11
CA LEU A 121 -8.83 12.96 -8.94
C LEU A 121 -10.19 13.59 -8.69
N ILE A 122 -10.44 14.09 -7.48
CA ILE A 122 -11.69 14.77 -7.12
C ILE A 122 -11.60 16.30 -7.20
N GLY A 123 -10.54 16.84 -7.80
CA GLY A 123 -10.40 18.28 -8.04
C GLY A 123 -10.04 19.11 -6.79
N GLN A 124 -9.33 18.53 -5.82
CA GLN A 124 -8.88 19.22 -4.60
C GLN A 124 -7.34 19.36 -4.54
N PRO A 125 -6.70 20.16 -5.41
CA PRO A 125 -5.24 20.27 -5.48
C PRO A 125 -4.60 20.89 -4.24
N GLY A 126 -5.27 21.86 -3.59
CA GLY A 126 -4.78 22.46 -2.35
C GLY A 126 -4.65 21.42 -1.22
N ALA A 127 -5.74 20.69 -0.95
CA ALA A 127 -5.74 19.61 0.03
C ALA A 127 -4.75 18.49 -0.33
N ALA A 128 -4.56 18.19 -1.63
CA ALA A 128 -3.55 17.26 -2.08
C ALA A 128 -2.13 17.74 -1.72
N GLY A 129 -1.85 19.04 -1.86
CA GLY A 129 -0.59 19.67 -1.44
C GLY A 129 -0.36 19.54 0.06
N ASP A 130 -1.35 19.88 0.88
CA ASP A 130 -1.29 19.75 2.34
C ASP A 130 -1.03 18.29 2.75
N ALA A 131 -1.70 17.34 2.09
CA ALA A 131 -1.57 15.93 2.36
C ALA A 131 -0.14 15.41 2.16
N ILE A 132 0.68 16.00 1.28
CA ILE A 132 2.10 15.61 1.07
C ILE A 132 3.11 16.65 1.57
N ALA A 133 2.65 17.71 2.23
CA ALA A 133 3.51 18.74 2.78
C ALA A 133 4.52 18.15 3.79
N GLY A 134 5.78 18.54 3.67
CA GLY A 134 6.86 18.06 4.54
C GLY A 134 7.36 16.64 4.26
N LEU A 135 6.84 15.93 3.25
CA LEU A 135 7.48 14.69 2.80
C LEU A 135 8.82 14.98 2.12
N ASP A 136 9.89 14.45 2.71
CA ASP A 136 11.24 14.52 2.18
C ASP A 136 11.51 13.32 1.24
N PRO A 137 11.69 13.53 -0.08
CA PRO A 137 11.98 12.44 -1.01
C PRO A 137 13.27 11.69 -0.67
N GLY A 138 14.24 12.33 0.01
CA GLY A 138 15.50 11.69 0.42
C GLY A 138 15.34 10.72 1.60
N ARG A 139 14.19 10.73 2.30
CA ARG A 139 13.92 9.89 3.48
C ARG A 139 12.95 8.74 3.21
N ILE A 140 12.53 8.56 1.96
CA ILE A 140 11.61 7.49 1.55
C ILE A 140 12.25 6.63 0.46
N PRO A 141 11.81 5.36 0.29
CA PRO A 141 12.28 4.50 -0.80
C PRO A 141 12.16 5.17 -2.18
N PRO A 142 13.12 4.94 -3.10
CA PRO A 142 13.14 5.61 -4.42
C PRO A 142 11.84 5.47 -5.23
N ALA A 143 11.20 4.30 -5.17
CA ALA A 143 9.92 4.07 -5.85
C ALA A 143 8.80 4.98 -5.30
N LEU A 144 8.77 5.23 -3.98
CA LEU A 144 7.82 6.15 -3.37
C LEU A 144 8.18 7.61 -3.65
N ALA A 145 9.47 7.95 -3.70
CA ALA A 145 9.92 9.28 -4.10
C ALA A 145 9.46 9.63 -5.52
N ALA A 146 9.56 8.69 -6.47
CA ALA A 146 9.03 8.86 -7.83
C ALA A 146 7.52 9.16 -7.80
N GLY A 147 6.75 8.39 -7.03
CA GLY A 147 5.32 8.64 -6.83
C GLY A 147 5.02 10.02 -6.24
N LEU A 148 5.80 10.45 -5.25
CA LEU A 148 5.69 11.79 -4.66
C LEU A 148 5.95 12.90 -5.68
N HIS A 149 7.01 12.77 -6.50
CA HIS A 149 7.33 13.74 -7.54
C HIS A 149 6.23 13.83 -8.60
N LEU A 150 5.68 12.70 -9.04
CA LEU A 150 4.55 12.68 -9.97
C LEU A 150 3.31 13.36 -9.37
N THR A 151 3.01 13.13 -8.10
CA THR A 151 1.90 13.81 -7.42
C THR A 151 2.13 15.32 -7.34
N ARG A 152 3.35 15.77 -6.99
CA ARG A 152 3.71 17.20 -6.98
C ARG A 152 3.56 17.85 -8.35
N ALA A 153 4.02 17.19 -9.41
CA ALA A 153 3.84 17.66 -10.78
C ALA A 153 2.34 17.74 -11.15
N GLY A 154 1.55 16.74 -10.72
CA GLY A 154 0.09 16.74 -10.91
C GLY A 154 -0.62 17.89 -10.20
N ILE A 155 -0.18 18.27 -8.99
CA ILE A 155 -0.69 19.45 -8.26
C ILE A 155 -0.33 20.74 -9.01
N ALA A 156 0.92 20.89 -9.45
CA ALA A 156 1.39 22.09 -10.13
C ALA A 156 0.74 22.31 -11.52
N ALA A 157 0.24 21.25 -12.15
CA ALA A 157 -0.41 21.28 -13.45
C ALA A 157 -1.94 21.51 -13.39
N ARG A 158 -2.50 21.81 -12.22
CA ARG A 158 -3.93 22.08 -12.00
C ARG A 158 -4.12 23.52 -11.54
#